data_AF-A0A935S557-F1
#
_entry.id   AF-A0A935S557-F1
#
_cell.length_a   1.000
_cell.length_b   1.000
_cell.length_c   1.000
_cell.angle_alpha   90.00
_cell.angle_beta   90.00
_cell.angle_gamma   90.00
#
_symmetry.space_group_name_H-M   'P 1'
#
loop_
_entity.id
_entity.type
_entity.pdbx_description
1 polymer ?
#
loop_
_entity_poly.entity_id
_entity_poly.type
_entity_poly.pdbx_seq_one_letter_code
_entity_poly.pdbx_strand_id
1 'polypeptide(L)'
;MINLRNILLLIFCSIFVSIHAAEKTPGISKAPSIPNFFTENKGQMVDLNGAPVPFVLFKAESPGLNMFITEKGLTYMFFKAEEEEKKDNEKDGGFEDENIEIEWNRVDVLLKGANIKKENIIKEGKSPYFRQFFLGHCANGVGQVSDYEK
;
A
#
# COMPACT_ATOMS: atom_id res chain seq x y z
N MET A 1 53.53 -4.57 7.46
CA MET A 1 53.64 -5.69 6.50
C MET A 1 52.43 -6.60 6.69
N ILE A 2 51.46 -6.50 5.78
CA ILE A 2 50.21 -7.26 5.86
C ILE A 2 50.49 -8.65 5.26
N ASN A 3 50.20 -9.71 6.02
CA ASN A 3 50.52 -11.08 5.65
C ASN A 3 49.68 -11.54 4.45
N LEU A 4 50.30 -12.17 3.45
CA LEU A 4 49.66 -12.60 2.19
C LEU A 4 48.49 -13.59 2.43
N ARG A 5 48.52 -14.33 3.55
CA ARG A 5 47.46 -15.23 4.00
C ARG A 5 46.19 -14.50 4.47
N ASN A 6 46.31 -13.25 4.93
CA ASN A 6 45.18 -12.45 5.40
C ASN A 6 44.52 -11.63 4.27
N ILE A 7 45.16 -11.52 3.10
CA ILE A 7 44.59 -10.87 1.92
C ILE A 7 43.65 -11.82 1.18
N LEU A 8 43.93 -13.13 1.15
CA LEU A 8 43.02 -14.12 0.54
C LEU A 8 41.68 -14.27 1.28
N LEU A 9 41.66 -14.04 2.60
CA LEU A 9 40.43 -14.11 3.41
C LEU A 9 39.51 -12.89 3.25
N LEU A 10 40.03 -11.75 2.75
CA LEU A 10 39.24 -10.54 2.52
C LEU A 10 38.59 -10.49 1.12
N ILE A 11 39.00 -11.36 0.19
CA ILE A 11 38.43 -11.45 -1.17
C ILE A 11 37.29 -12.48 -1.24
N PHE A 12 37.17 -13.39 -0.25
CA PHE A 12 36.13 -14.42 -0.25
C PHE A 12 34.77 -13.96 0.30
N CYS A 13 34.71 -12.80 0.99
CA CYS A 13 33.45 -12.25 1.51
C CYS A 13 32.72 -11.31 0.53
N SER A 14 33.31 -10.96 -0.62
CA SER A 14 32.73 -9.99 -1.56
C SER A 14 31.99 -10.61 -2.76
N ILE A 15 31.74 -11.93 -2.79
CA ILE A 15 31.10 -12.60 -3.94
C ILE A 15 29.76 -13.29 -3.62
N PHE A 16 29.27 -13.30 -2.36
CA PHE A 16 28.00 -13.99 -2.02
C PHE A 16 26.86 -13.07 -1.55
N VAL A 17 26.65 -11.93 -2.21
CA VAL A 17 25.33 -11.26 -2.18
C VAL A 17 24.94 -10.86 -3.60
N SER A 18 24.81 -11.85 -4.48
CA SER A 18 24.06 -11.68 -5.72
C SER A 18 22.72 -12.38 -5.55
N ILE A 19 21.74 -11.56 -5.14
CA ILE A 19 20.35 -11.55 -5.63
C ILE A 19 19.64 -12.90 -5.51
N HIS A 20 18.83 -13.02 -4.46
CA HIS A 20 17.74 -13.99 -4.43
C HIS A 20 16.93 -13.84 -5.72
N ALA A 21 16.75 -14.96 -6.43
CA ALA A 21 15.86 -15.06 -7.56
C ALA A 21 14.49 -14.51 -7.17
N ALA A 22 14.00 -13.51 -7.90
CA ALA A 22 12.59 -13.17 -7.89
C ALA A 22 11.85 -14.36 -8.49
N GLU A 23 11.19 -15.16 -7.66
CA GLU A 23 10.21 -16.13 -8.13
C GLU A 23 9.15 -15.38 -8.94
N LYS A 24 9.11 -15.63 -10.25
CA LYS A 24 7.98 -15.23 -11.08
C LYS A 24 6.82 -16.16 -10.71
N THR A 25 5.92 -15.71 -9.85
CA THR A 25 4.57 -16.25 -9.80
C THR A 25 3.90 -15.97 -11.15
N PRO A 26 3.57 -17.00 -11.95
CA PRO A 26 2.82 -16.80 -13.18
C PRO A 26 1.37 -16.47 -12.80
N GLY A 27 0.89 -15.27 -13.13
CA GLY A 27 -0.52 -14.91 -12.93
C GLY A 27 -0.78 -13.43 -12.65
N ILE A 28 0.14 -12.73 -11.99
CA ILE A 28 -0.02 -11.29 -11.77
C ILE A 28 0.51 -10.54 -12.99
N SER A 29 -0.40 -10.19 -13.90
CA SER A 29 -0.10 -9.16 -14.90
C SER A 29 0.52 -7.96 -14.18
N LYS A 30 1.68 -7.47 -14.64
CA LYS A 30 2.28 -6.24 -14.09
C LYS A 30 1.25 -5.12 -14.27
N ALA A 31 0.49 -4.83 -13.22
CA ALA A 31 -0.31 -3.62 -13.16
C ALA A 31 0.63 -2.46 -13.49
N PRO A 32 0.22 -1.50 -14.33
CA PRO A 32 1.02 -0.29 -14.55
C PRO A 32 1.39 0.25 -13.17
N SER A 33 2.69 0.50 -12.95
CA SER A 33 3.18 1.04 -11.69
C SER A 33 2.66 2.47 -11.55
N ILE A 34 1.43 2.61 -11.05
CA ILE A 34 0.93 3.88 -10.54
C ILE A 34 1.97 4.29 -9.49
N PRO A 35 2.60 5.47 -9.61
CA PRO A 35 3.52 5.91 -8.58
C PRO A 35 2.80 5.86 -7.23
N ASN A 36 3.44 5.28 -6.21
CA ASN A 36 2.85 5.19 -4.88
C ASN A 36 2.70 6.60 -4.32
N PHE A 37 1.53 7.20 -4.53
CA PHE A 37 1.22 8.54 -4.07
C PHE A 37 0.54 8.50 -2.70
N PHE A 38 0.85 9.51 -1.89
CA PHE A 38 0.14 9.83 -0.67
C PHE A 38 -1.08 10.71 -0.99
N THR A 39 -2.26 10.16 -0.74
CA THR A 39 -3.55 10.85 -0.78
C THR A 39 -3.81 11.55 0.54
N GLU A 40 -3.99 12.87 0.52
CA GLU A 40 -4.40 13.63 1.71
C GLU A 40 -5.84 13.30 2.12
N ASN A 41 -6.09 13.07 3.41
CA ASN A 41 -7.46 13.01 3.93
C ASN A 41 -8.03 14.42 4.12
N LYS A 42 -9.04 14.76 3.34
CA LYS A 42 -9.85 15.99 3.42
C LYS A 42 -11.29 15.68 3.89
N GLY A 43 -11.53 14.48 4.41
CA GLY A 43 -12.83 14.02 4.91
C GLY A 43 -13.49 12.94 4.05
N GLN A 44 -12.82 12.46 3.00
CA GLN A 44 -13.33 11.40 2.12
C GLN A 44 -13.12 9.97 2.65
N MET A 45 -12.35 9.82 3.73
CA MET A 45 -12.01 8.50 4.28
C MET A 45 -12.95 8.14 5.43
N VAL A 46 -13.45 6.90 5.40
CA VAL A 46 -14.30 6.30 6.43
C VAL A 46 -13.79 4.91 6.82
N ASP A 47 -14.21 4.42 7.98
CA ASP A 47 -13.98 3.04 8.40
C ASP A 47 -14.95 2.05 7.73
N LEU A 48 -14.85 0.76 8.10
CA LEU A 48 -15.70 -0.31 7.58
C LEU A 48 -17.19 -0.12 7.87
N ASN A 49 -17.54 0.68 8.89
CA ASN A 49 -18.93 1.01 9.23
C ASN A 49 -19.41 2.30 8.55
N GLY A 50 -18.57 2.94 7.73
CA GLY A 50 -18.87 4.22 7.10
C GLY A 50 -18.67 5.43 8.02
N ALA A 51 -18.06 5.26 9.20
CA ALA A 51 -17.79 6.36 10.11
C ALA A 51 -16.55 7.16 9.65
N PRO A 52 -16.57 8.51 9.65
CA PRO A 52 -15.41 9.31 9.29
C PRO A 52 -14.18 9.03 10.15
N VAL A 53 -13.01 8.98 9.53
CA VAL A 53 -11.72 8.74 10.21
C VAL A 53 -10.78 9.95 10.14
N PRO A 54 -11.10 11.08 10.80
CA PRO A 54 -10.31 12.32 10.69
C PRO A 54 -8.88 12.21 11.24
N PHE A 55 -8.62 11.22 12.11
CA PHE A 55 -7.29 10.95 12.66
C PHE A 55 -6.32 10.32 11.65
N VAL A 56 -6.83 9.85 10.49
CA VAL A 56 -6.01 9.44 9.36
C VAL A 56 -5.68 10.68 8.54
N LEU A 57 -4.40 10.98 8.39
CA LEU A 57 -3.91 12.19 7.74
C LEU A 57 -3.65 11.96 6.25
N PHE A 58 -3.02 10.82 5.91
CA PHE A 58 -2.70 10.42 4.54
C PHE A 58 -2.89 8.92 4.34
N LYS A 59 -3.17 8.51 3.10
CA LYS A 59 -3.21 7.12 2.64
C LYS A 59 -2.27 6.94 1.46
N ALA A 60 -1.48 5.88 1.46
CA ALA A 60 -0.84 5.34 0.27
C ALA A 60 -1.42 3.96 -0.04
N GLU A 61 -1.56 3.62 -1.31
CA GLU A 61 -2.10 2.33 -1.75
C GLU A 61 -1.22 1.72 -2.82
N SER A 62 -1.08 0.40 -2.75
CA SER A 62 -0.45 -0.44 -3.76
C SER A 62 -1.19 -1.79 -3.80
N PRO A 63 -1.02 -2.60 -4.86
CA PRO A 63 -1.60 -3.93 -4.89
C PRO A 63 -1.24 -4.73 -3.62
N GLY A 64 -2.27 -5.20 -2.90
CA GLY A 64 -2.12 -5.98 -1.66
C GLY A 64 -1.75 -5.18 -0.40
N LEU A 65 -1.63 -3.85 -0.45
CA LEU A 65 -1.27 -3.03 0.72
C LEU A 65 -1.93 -1.65 0.70
N ASN A 66 -2.57 -1.29 1.81
CA ASN A 66 -2.85 0.09 2.16
C ASN A 66 -1.98 0.51 3.35
N MET A 67 -1.35 1.67 3.27
CA MET A 67 -0.64 2.29 4.38
C MET A 67 -1.30 3.62 4.73
N PHE A 68 -1.46 3.89 6.02
CA PHE A 68 -2.06 5.10 6.54
C PHE A 68 -1.11 5.80 7.49
N ILE A 69 -0.95 7.11 7.31
CA ILE A 69 -0.31 8.00 8.29
C ILE A 69 -1.43 8.52 9.18
N THR A 70 -1.31 8.32 10.48
CA THR A 70 -2.28 8.75 11.49
C THR A 70 -1.67 9.81 12.42
N GLU A 71 -2.48 10.41 13.28
CA GLU A 71 -1.98 11.30 14.35
C GLU A 71 -1.02 10.60 15.34
N LYS A 72 -1.02 9.26 15.39
CA LYS A 72 -0.25 8.47 16.40
C LYS A 72 0.84 7.58 15.83
N GLY A 73 0.95 7.47 14.51
CA GLY A 73 1.90 6.58 13.85
C GLY A 73 1.39 6.08 12.52
N LEU A 74 1.70 4.82 12.19
CA LEU A 74 1.39 4.21 10.90
C LEU A 74 0.47 3.00 11.06
N THR A 75 -0.45 2.82 10.12
CA THR A 75 -1.23 1.58 10.00
C THR A 75 -0.97 0.95 8.65
N TYR A 76 -0.66 -0.34 8.64
CA TYR A 76 -0.53 -1.17 7.44
C TYR A 76 -1.70 -2.14 7.38
N MET A 77 -2.37 -2.21 6.24
CA MET A 77 -3.40 -3.20 5.94
C MET A 77 -2.98 -4.01 4.73
N PHE A 78 -2.67 -5.28 4.95
CA PHE A 78 -2.30 -6.23 3.91
C PHE A 78 -3.53 -6.98 3.44
N PHE A 79 -3.63 -7.22 2.14
CA PHE A 79 -4.73 -7.94 1.51
C PHE A 79 -4.18 -9.04 0.62
N LYS A 80 -4.82 -10.21 0.66
CA LYS A 80 -4.55 -11.35 -0.22
C LYS A 80 -5.90 -11.88 -0.69
N ALA A 81 -6.12 -11.85 -2.00
CA ALA A 81 -7.27 -12.52 -2.60
C ALA A 81 -6.89 -13.99 -2.83
N GLU A 82 -7.75 -14.90 -2.40
CA GLU A 82 -7.69 -16.31 -2.77
C GLU A 82 -8.76 -16.53 -3.86
N GLU A 83 -8.30 -16.88 -5.06
CA GLU A 83 -9.19 -17.35 -6.12
C GLU A 83 -9.44 -18.84 -5.86
N GLU A 84 -10.68 -19.22 -5.57
CA GLU A 84 -11.04 -20.65 -5.58
C GLU A 84 -10.84 -21.18 -7.01
N GLU A 85 -9.99 -22.20 -7.17
CA GLU A 85 -9.82 -22.88 -8.46
C GLU A 85 -11.18 -23.43 -8.92
N LYS A 86 -11.79 -22.78 -9.93
CA LYS A 86 -12.97 -23.31 -10.58
C LYS A 86 -12.62 -24.69 -11.12
N LYS A 87 -13.30 -25.73 -10.64
CA LYS A 87 -13.37 -26.99 -11.37
C LYS A 87 -14.10 -26.70 -12.66
N ASP A 88 -13.41 -26.78 -13.79
CA ASP A 88 -13.94 -26.65 -15.15
C ASP A 88 -15.15 -27.58 -15.35
N ASN A 89 -16.33 -27.14 -14.94
CA ASN A 89 -17.59 -27.81 -15.21
C ASN A 89 -18.54 -26.78 -15.82
N GLU A 90 -18.56 -26.86 -17.15
CA GLU A 90 -19.63 -26.47 -18.05
C GLU A 90 -19.86 -24.98 -18.31
N LYS A 91 -19.82 -24.70 -19.61
CA LYS A 91 -20.11 -23.43 -20.26
C LYS A 91 -21.61 -23.18 -20.14
N ASP A 92 -22.02 -22.32 -19.22
CA ASP A 92 -23.29 -21.63 -19.35
C ASP A 92 -23.06 -20.12 -19.24
N GLY A 93 -23.70 -19.35 -20.11
CA GLY A 93 -23.42 -17.93 -20.36
C GLY A 93 -23.90 -16.96 -19.26
N GLY A 94 -23.92 -17.41 -18.01
CA GLY A 94 -24.27 -16.59 -16.85
C GLY A 94 -23.05 -15.88 -16.26
N PHE A 95 -23.24 -14.64 -15.79
CA PHE A 95 -22.30 -14.02 -14.86
C PHE A 95 -22.43 -14.77 -13.53
N GLU A 96 -21.64 -15.83 -13.34
CA GLU A 96 -21.50 -16.45 -12.02
C GLU A 96 -20.71 -15.49 -11.12
N ASP A 97 -21.29 -15.19 -9.94
CA ASP A 97 -20.58 -14.49 -8.86
C ASP A 97 -19.38 -15.35 -8.46
N GLU A 98 -18.19 -14.93 -8.88
CA GLU A 98 -16.95 -15.49 -8.38
C GLU A 98 -16.84 -15.15 -6.90
N ASN A 99 -16.96 -16.17 -6.04
CA ASN A 99 -16.67 -16.01 -4.62
C ASN A 99 -15.17 -15.78 -4.46
N ILE A 100 -14.77 -14.51 -4.39
CA ILE A 100 -13.41 -14.12 -4.05
C ILE A 100 -13.32 -14.03 -2.52
N GLU A 101 -12.58 -14.95 -1.91
CA GLU A 101 -12.24 -14.83 -0.50
C GLU A 101 -11.07 -13.85 -0.35
N ILE A 102 -11.20 -12.86 0.55
CA ILE A 102 -10.16 -11.87 0.81
C ILE A 102 -9.67 -12.05 2.25
N GLU A 103 -8.47 -12.58 2.39
CA GLU A 103 -7.72 -12.55 3.63
C GLU A 103 -7.10 -11.16 3.82
N TRP A 104 -7.18 -10.62 5.04
CA TRP A 104 -6.52 -9.36 5.35
C TRP A 104 -5.93 -9.35 6.75
N ASN A 105 -4.84 -8.59 6.91
CA ASN A 105 -4.17 -8.40 8.18
C ASN A 105 -3.89 -6.92 8.41
N ARG A 106 -4.08 -6.45 9.65
CA ARG A 106 -3.80 -5.08 10.04
C ARG A 106 -2.70 -5.02 11.09
N VAL A 107 -1.72 -4.15 10.86
CA VAL A 107 -0.61 -3.88 11.79
C VAL A 107 -0.58 -2.39 12.09
N ASP A 108 -0.73 -2.05 13.37
CA ASP A 108 -0.65 -0.67 13.86
C ASP A 108 0.72 -0.43 14.53
N VAL A 109 1.49 0.50 13.97
CA VAL A 109 2.76 0.96 14.51
C VAL A 109 2.51 2.28 15.25
N LEU A 110 2.42 2.18 16.58
CA LEU A 110 2.23 3.34 17.44
C LEU A 110 3.57 3.96 17.82
N LEU A 111 3.73 5.25 17.53
CA LEU A 111 4.89 6.03 17.96
C LEU A 111 4.62 6.57 19.37
N LYS A 112 5.19 5.92 20.39
CA LYS A 112 4.94 6.27 21.79
C LYS A 112 5.29 7.73 22.07
N GLY A 113 4.33 8.47 22.63
CA GLY A 113 4.46 9.88 22.95
C GLY A 113 4.40 10.83 21.75
N ALA A 114 4.28 10.31 20.52
CA ALA A 114 4.16 11.14 19.33
C ALA A 114 2.75 11.71 19.19
N ASN A 115 2.70 12.90 18.59
CA ASN A 115 1.47 13.52 18.11
C ASN A 115 1.77 14.18 16.75
N ILE A 116 1.45 13.47 15.67
CA ILE A 116 1.70 13.93 14.31
C ILE A 116 0.60 14.93 13.97
N LYS A 117 1.00 16.19 13.77
CA LYS A 117 0.09 17.28 13.44
C LYS A 117 0.08 17.50 11.94
N LYS A 118 -1.11 17.63 11.34
CA LYS A 118 -1.28 17.80 9.89
C LYS A 118 -0.52 19.01 9.36
N GLU A 119 -0.51 20.10 10.12
CA GLU A 119 0.18 21.35 9.79
C GLU A 119 1.72 21.23 9.74
N ASN A 120 2.29 20.19 10.34
CA ASN A 120 3.74 19.95 10.37
C ASN A 120 4.21 19.02 9.25
N ILE A 121 3.30 18.50 8.42
CA ILE A 121 3.64 17.58 7.34
C ILE A 121 4.15 18.37 6.13
N ILE A 122 5.41 18.13 5.77
CA ILE A 122 6.02 18.63 4.54
C ILE A 122 5.64 17.66 3.42
N LYS A 123 5.12 18.21 2.31
CA LYS A 123 4.60 17.43 1.18
C LYS A 123 5.40 17.78 -0.06
N GLU A 124 5.94 16.77 -0.75
CA GLU A 124 6.76 16.94 -1.94
C GLU A 124 6.16 16.21 -3.15
N GLY A 125 6.48 16.68 -4.35
CA GLY A 125 5.99 16.05 -5.59
C GLY A 125 4.46 16.06 -5.69
N LYS A 126 3.84 17.22 -5.48
CA LYS A 126 2.38 17.36 -5.65
C LYS A 126 2.00 16.98 -7.08
N SER A 127 1.05 16.05 -7.23
CA SER A 127 0.50 15.68 -8.52
C SER A 127 -0.11 16.90 -9.23
N PRO A 128 0.06 17.02 -10.56
CA PRO A 128 -0.61 18.05 -11.35
C PRO A 128 -2.13 17.83 -11.42
N TYR A 129 -2.60 16.63 -11.07
CA TYR A 129 -4.01 16.27 -11.03
C TYR A 129 -4.55 16.26 -9.61
N PHE A 130 -5.88 16.30 -9.50
CA PHE A 130 -6.59 16.13 -8.24
C PHE A 130 -7.79 15.21 -8.42
N ARG A 131 -8.23 14.60 -7.33
CA ARG A 131 -9.44 13.78 -7.27
C ARG A 131 -10.60 14.56 -6.69
N GLN A 132 -11.79 14.17 -7.14
CA GLN A 132 -13.06 14.61 -6.60
C GLN A 132 -13.83 13.37 -6.14
N PHE A 133 -14.29 13.38 -4.90
CA PHE A 133 -15.00 12.25 -4.29
C PHE A 133 -16.47 12.60 -4.14
N PHE A 134 -17.36 11.77 -4.70
CA PHE A 134 -18.81 11.85 -4.54
C PHE A 134 -19.28 10.53 -3.92
N LEU A 135 -19.07 10.40 -2.61
CA LEU A 135 -19.33 9.17 -1.85
C LEU A 135 -20.65 9.31 -1.08
N GLY A 136 -21.29 8.19 -0.72
CA GLY A 136 -22.58 8.20 -0.01
C GLY A 136 -22.56 9.00 1.31
N HIS A 137 -21.42 9.06 1.99
CA HIS A 137 -21.24 9.85 3.22
C HIS A 137 -20.82 11.32 2.96
N CYS A 138 -20.55 11.71 1.71
CA CYS A 138 -20.17 13.05 1.30
C CYS A 138 -21.20 13.65 0.33
N ALA A 139 -22.37 14.06 0.83
CA ALA A 139 -23.46 14.57 0.00
C ALA A 139 -23.06 15.78 -0.88
N ASN A 140 -22.18 16.65 -0.39
CA ASN A 140 -21.64 17.79 -1.15
C ASN A 140 -20.35 17.48 -1.92
N GLY A 141 -19.89 16.22 -1.86
CA GLY A 141 -18.58 15.79 -2.35
C GLY A 141 -17.39 16.34 -1.56
N VAL A 142 -16.22 15.79 -1.83
CA VAL A 142 -14.93 16.28 -1.34
C VAL A 142 -14.03 16.55 -2.55
N GLY A 143 -13.85 17.83 -2.86
CA GLY A 143 -13.10 18.29 -4.03
C GLY A 143 -11.64 18.63 -3.74
N GLN A 144 -10.86 18.72 -4.83
CA GLN A 144 -9.46 19.15 -4.82
C GLN A 144 -8.61 18.34 -3.82
N VAL A 145 -8.75 17.02 -3.83
CA VAL A 145 -7.88 16.11 -3.07
C VAL A 145 -6.64 15.86 -3.91
N SER A 146 -5.48 16.29 -3.42
CA SER A 146 -4.20 16.14 -4.11
C SER A 146 -3.43 14.92 -3.64
N ASP A 147 -2.63 14.40 -4.56
CA ASP A 147 -1.63 13.37 -4.34
C ASP A 147 -0.24 13.96 -4.22
N TYR A 148 0.63 13.28 -3.47
CA TYR A 148 2.02 13.69 -3.21
C TYR A 148 2.96 12.50 -3.31
N GLU A 149 4.14 12.69 -3.89
CA GLU A 149 5.14 11.62 -3.98
C GLU A 149 5.76 11.30 -2.61
N LYS A 150 5.86 12.30 -1.72
CA LYS A 150 6.46 12.18 -0.39
C LYS A 150 5.79 13.10 0.62
#